data_AF-A0A6I9ZAJ6-F1
#
_entry.id   AF-A0A6I9ZAJ6-F1
#
_cell.length_a   1.000
_cell.length_b   1.000
_cell.length_c   1.000
_cell.angle_alpha   90.00
_cell.angle_beta   90.00
_cell.angle_gamma   90.00
#
_symmetry.space_group_name_H-M   'P 1'
#
loop_
_entity.id
_entity.type
_entity.pdbx_description
1 polymer ?
#
loop_
_entity_poly.entity_id
_entity_poly.type
_entity_poly.pdbx_seq_one_letter_code
_entity_poly.pdbx_strand_id
1 'polypeptide(L)'
;MASGHGDGCASAVKVFLWVFAERCLCTCSGVRAIAQAFGPPAVTQENGSQRKDPELNTMCCSTCKRPYEQSTNEEQIAKRVKHDEVHSACSIPTVSEDKFSYMGDFAVVYTDGCCSGNGRNRARAGIGVYWGPGHPLNTSERLPGRQTNQRAEIHAACKAIEQAKSQNIKKLIIYTDSKFTINGITSWVDNWKTNGWRTSSGGSVINKEDFERLDNLVKDIEIQWMHIPGHAGFQGNEEADRLAREGACKPQC
;
A
#
# COMPACT_ATOMS: atom_id res chain seq x y z
N MET A 1 57.40 15.10 -16.40
CA MET A 1 56.49 15.93 -15.59
C MET A 1 55.22 15.13 -15.31
N ALA A 2 54.33 15.62 -14.44
CA ALA A 2 53.37 14.78 -13.72
C ALA A 2 52.16 14.29 -14.54
N SER A 3 51.56 13.22 -14.01
CA SER A 3 50.32 12.56 -14.43
C SER A 3 49.05 13.34 -14.09
N GLY A 4 47.93 12.93 -14.70
CA GLY A 4 46.59 13.40 -14.35
C GLY A 4 45.48 12.64 -15.09
N HIS A 5 45.15 11.42 -14.64
CA HIS A 5 43.86 10.78 -14.98
C HIS A 5 42.80 11.22 -13.95
N GLY A 6 41.54 11.27 -14.36
CA GLY A 6 40.40 11.64 -13.52
C GLY A 6 39.22 10.72 -13.76
N ASP A 7 39.23 9.55 -13.10
CA ASP A 7 38.13 8.58 -13.19
C ASP A 7 36.89 9.05 -12.40
N GLY A 8 35.75 9.11 -13.09
CA GLY A 8 34.47 9.48 -12.48
C GLY A 8 33.92 8.38 -11.59
N CYS A 9 34.05 8.53 -10.26
CA CYS A 9 33.58 7.54 -9.30
C CYS A 9 32.04 7.46 -9.25
N ALA A 10 31.46 6.37 -9.76
CA ALA A 10 30.04 6.09 -9.67
C ALA A 10 29.65 5.65 -8.26
N SER A 11 28.88 6.47 -7.54
CA SER A 11 28.50 6.21 -6.14
C SER A 11 27.37 5.18 -6.04
N ALA A 12 27.74 3.90 -5.93
CA ALA A 12 26.80 2.81 -5.69
C ALA A 12 26.37 2.76 -4.21
N VAL A 13 25.21 3.34 -3.89
CA VAL A 13 24.60 3.27 -2.56
C VAL A 13 24.20 1.82 -2.24
N LYS A 14 24.74 1.27 -1.15
CA LYS A 14 24.51 -0.13 -0.75
C LYS A 14 23.18 -0.28 -0.02
N VAL A 15 22.30 -1.13 -0.53
CA VAL A 15 21.07 -1.54 0.17
C VAL A 15 21.44 -2.37 1.39
N PHE A 16 21.16 -1.85 2.60
CA PHE A 16 21.27 -2.60 3.85
C PHE A 16 20.00 -3.42 4.10
N LEU A 17 20.05 -4.71 3.74
CA LEU A 17 18.96 -5.64 3.98
C LEU A 17 18.97 -6.13 5.44
N TRP A 18 18.27 -5.46 6.35
CA TRP A 18 18.05 -5.93 7.72
C TRP A 18 16.93 -6.99 7.77
N VAL A 19 17.32 -8.26 7.59
CA VAL A 19 16.42 -9.40 7.79
C VAL A 19 16.60 -9.95 9.20
N PHE A 20 15.71 -9.56 10.12
CA PHE A 20 15.62 -10.18 11.43
C PHE A 20 14.83 -11.49 11.30
N ALA A 21 15.49 -12.63 11.47
CA ALA A 21 14.91 -13.96 11.29
C ALA A 21 15.20 -14.84 12.52
N GLU A 22 14.37 -14.73 13.55
CA GLU A 22 14.45 -15.60 14.71
C GLU A 22 13.95 -17.02 14.41
N ARG A 23 14.67 -18.01 14.92
CA ARG A 23 14.41 -19.43 14.67
C ARG A 23 13.59 -20.03 15.81
N CYS A 24 12.32 -20.32 15.58
CA CYS A 24 11.61 -21.34 16.36
C CYS A 24 11.86 -22.72 15.77
N LEU A 25 12.87 -23.42 16.29
CA LEU A 25 13.07 -24.85 16.05
C LEU A 25 12.06 -25.64 16.91
N CYS A 26 11.21 -26.45 16.27
CA CYS A 26 10.42 -27.46 16.98
C CYS A 26 10.59 -28.80 16.24
N THR A 27 11.10 -29.82 16.95
CA THR A 27 11.47 -31.11 16.39
C THR A 27 10.48 -32.20 16.77
N CYS A 28 9.87 -32.85 15.79
CA CYS A 28 9.22 -34.15 15.96
C CYS A 28 9.66 -35.11 14.84
N SER A 29 9.70 -36.41 15.16
CA SER A 29 10.41 -37.42 14.38
C SER A 29 9.46 -38.45 13.74
N GLY A 30 9.87 -39.00 12.58
CA GLY A 30 9.15 -40.05 11.87
C GLY A 30 8.12 -39.53 10.87
N VAL A 31 7.75 -40.25 9.80
CA VAL A 31 8.08 -41.65 9.42
C VAL A 31 8.48 -41.70 7.93
N ARG A 32 9.29 -42.69 7.52
CA ARG A 32 9.64 -42.91 6.10
C ARG A 32 8.45 -43.51 5.33
N ALA A 33 8.19 -43.00 4.13
CA ALA A 33 7.47 -43.70 3.07
C ALA A 33 8.14 -43.43 1.71
N ILE A 34 8.07 -44.38 0.78
CA ILE A 34 8.66 -44.30 -0.56
C ILE A 34 7.57 -44.66 -1.57
N ALA A 35 7.23 -43.77 -2.50
CA ALA A 35 6.43 -44.11 -3.68
C ALA A 35 6.73 -43.16 -4.85
N GLN A 36 6.73 -43.77 -6.04
CA GLN A 36 7.15 -43.27 -7.34
C GLN A 36 6.26 -42.16 -7.94
N ALA A 37 6.72 -41.57 -9.05
CA ALA A 37 6.03 -40.52 -9.78
C ALA A 37 4.93 -41.05 -10.72
N PHE A 38 3.88 -40.23 -10.91
CA PHE A 38 3.02 -40.23 -12.10
C PHE A 38 2.77 -38.77 -12.53
N GLY A 39 2.67 -38.53 -13.84
CA GLY A 39 2.49 -37.19 -14.41
C GLY A 39 1.02 -36.73 -14.44
N PRO A 40 0.77 -35.42 -14.66
CA PRO A 40 -0.58 -34.89 -14.75
C PRO A 40 -1.25 -35.26 -16.09
N PRO A 41 -2.53 -35.66 -16.10
CA PRO A 41 -3.31 -35.78 -17.33
C PRO A 41 -3.71 -34.40 -17.87
N ALA A 42 -3.85 -34.29 -19.20
CA ALA A 42 -4.39 -33.09 -19.83
C ALA A 42 -5.91 -33.00 -19.65
N VAL A 43 -6.44 -31.77 -19.58
CA VAL A 43 -7.89 -31.50 -19.55
C VAL A 43 -8.31 -30.87 -20.87
N THR A 44 -9.10 -31.61 -21.66
CA THR A 44 -9.82 -31.10 -22.83
C THR A 44 -11.12 -30.41 -22.45
N GLN A 45 -11.63 -29.55 -23.33
CA GLN A 45 -12.88 -28.81 -23.17
C GLN A 45 -14.07 -29.56 -23.78
N GLU A 46 -15.25 -29.44 -23.16
CA GLU A 46 -16.55 -29.60 -23.83
C GLU A 46 -17.53 -28.49 -23.39
N ASN A 47 -18.53 -28.20 -24.22
CA ASN A 47 -19.52 -27.13 -24.03
C ASN A 47 -20.91 -27.70 -23.67
N GLY A 48 -21.70 -27.03 -22.79
CA GLY A 48 -22.81 -27.71 -22.08
C GLY A 48 -24.12 -26.97 -21.77
N SER A 49 -24.47 -25.87 -22.45
CA SER A 49 -25.85 -25.29 -22.51
C SER A 49 -26.54 -24.73 -21.24
N GLN A 50 -27.55 -23.89 -21.49
CA GLN A 50 -28.30 -23.02 -20.57
C GLN A 50 -29.42 -23.73 -19.79
N ARG A 51 -29.90 -23.12 -18.67
CA ARG A 51 -31.25 -22.49 -18.60
C ARG A 51 -31.59 -21.78 -17.26
N LYS A 52 -31.90 -20.48 -17.40
CA LYS A 52 -32.97 -19.67 -16.78
C LYS A 52 -33.06 -19.41 -15.26
N ASP A 53 -33.26 -18.13 -14.96
CA ASP A 53 -33.68 -17.49 -13.71
C ASP A 53 -35.20 -17.66 -13.43
N PRO A 54 -35.70 -17.16 -12.29
CA PRO A 54 -36.34 -15.83 -12.31
C PRO A 54 -35.93 -14.87 -11.17
N GLU A 55 -36.29 -13.60 -11.34
CA GLU A 55 -36.00 -12.48 -10.44
C GLU A 55 -36.89 -12.44 -9.17
N LEU A 56 -36.41 -11.77 -8.10
CA LEU A 56 -37.24 -10.83 -7.36
C LEU A 56 -36.42 -9.71 -6.68
N ASN A 57 -36.97 -8.50 -6.66
CA ASN A 57 -36.44 -7.36 -5.90
C ASN A 57 -36.53 -7.58 -4.38
N THR A 58 -35.63 -6.97 -3.59
CA THR A 58 -35.99 -5.86 -2.66
C THR A 58 -34.74 -5.33 -1.92
N MET A 59 -34.87 -4.10 -1.43
CA MET A 59 -33.84 -3.22 -0.90
C MET A 59 -33.58 -3.38 0.62
N CYS A 60 -32.42 -2.88 1.04
CA CYS A 60 -32.14 -2.22 2.33
C CYS A 60 -31.39 -2.99 3.44
N CYS A 61 -30.70 -2.20 4.26
CA CYS A 61 -29.88 -2.57 5.41
C CYS A 61 -30.68 -2.38 6.71
N SER A 62 -30.54 -3.28 7.69
CA SER A 62 -30.85 -2.98 9.09
C SER A 62 -30.19 -3.94 10.09
N THR A 63 -29.33 -3.35 10.94
CA THR A 63 -29.05 -3.67 12.35
C THR A 63 -29.40 -5.04 12.96
N CYS A 64 -28.39 -5.68 13.58
CA CYS A 64 -28.57 -6.60 14.71
C CYS A 64 -28.13 -5.94 16.03
N LYS A 65 -29.04 -5.24 16.72
CA LYS A 65 -28.93 -4.91 18.16
C LYS A 65 -29.94 -5.76 18.93
N ARG A 66 -29.55 -6.31 20.09
CA ARG A 66 -30.46 -6.53 21.26
C ARG A 66 -29.70 -6.38 22.60
N PRO A 67 -30.40 -6.10 23.72
CA PRO A 67 -29.82 -5.33 24.84
C PRO A 67 -29.96 -5.99 26.23
N TYR A 68 -29.50 -5.29 27.28
CA TYR A 68 -30.19 -5.28 28.58
C TYR A 68 -29.98 -3.95 29.36
N GLU A 69 -30.80 -3.74 30.39
CA GLU A 69 -31.01 -2.54 31.24
C GLU A 69 -29.95 -2.40 32.37
N GLN A 70 -29.63 -1.26 33.00
CA GLN A 70 -30.28 0.03 33.35
C GLN A 70 -30.94 0.12 34.75
N SER A 71 -30.37 0.98 35.62
CA SER A 71 -30.95 1.51 36.88
C SER A 71 -30.19 2.80 37.28
N THR A 72 -30.76 4.00 37.16
CA THR A 72 -31.55 4.82 38.14
C THR A 72 -30.76 5.57 39.23
N ASN A 73 -30.75 6.92 39.12
CA ASN A 73 -31.04 7.94 40.17
C ASN A 73 -30.05 8.05 41.38
N GLU A 74 -29.90 9.11 42.19
CA GLU A 74 -30.44 10.50 42.40
C GLU A 74 -29.41 11.25 43.34
N GLU A 75 -29.35 12.57 43.60
CA GLU A 75 -29.98 13.81 43.07
C GLU A 75 -28.98 15.03 43.21
N GLN A 76 -29.39 16.20 42.70
CA GLN A 76 -28.85 17.58 42.78
C GLN A 76 -28.26 18.07 44.13
N ILE A 77 -27.21 18.91 44.07
CA ILE A 77 -27.07 20.12 44.93
C ILE A 77 -26.50 21.28 44.09
N ALA A 78 -27.16 22.44 44.09
CA ALA A 78 -26.68 23.65 43.43
C ALA A 78 -26.11 24.68 44.44
N LYS A 79 -24.97 25.29 44.11
CA LYS A 79 -24.50 26.54 44.75
C LYS A 79 -23.95 27.50 43.69
N ARG A 80 -24.33 28.77 43.79
CA ARG A 80 -24.07 29.84 42.82
C ARG A 80 -23.13 30.87 43.42
N VAL A 81 -22.04 31.18 42.71
CA VAL A 81 -21.17 32.35 42.97
C VAL A 81 -21.10 33.17 41.68
N LYS A 82 -20.75 34.46 41.78
CA LYS A 82 -20.91 35.49 40.74
C LYS A 82 -19.54 36.02 40.29
N HIS A 83 -19.35 36.14 38.96
CA HIS A 83 -18.32 36.97 38.28
C HIS A 83 -16.85 36.57 38.61
N ASP A 84 -15.82 36.85 37.81
CA ASP A 84 -15.60 37.99 36.90
C ASP A 84 -15.51 37.69 35.40
N GLU A 85 -15.71 38.73 34.61
CA GLU A 85 -15.42 38.74 33.16
C GLU A 85 -13.95 39.08 32.92
N VAL A 86 -13.25 38.23 32.17
CA VAL A 86 -11.99 38.60 31.51
C VAL A 86 -12.11 38.23 30.04
N HIS A 87 -12.14 39.24 29.17
CA HIS A 87 -12.05 39.02 27.73
C HIS A 87 -10.70 38.39 27.39
N SER A 88 -10.72 37.13 26.97
CA SER A 88 -9.61 36.50 26.25
C SER A 88 -10.18 35.83 25.02
N ALA A 89 -9.69 36.22 23.83
CA ALA A 89 -10.14 35.63 22.59
C ALA A 89 -9.77 34.14 22.56
N CYS A 90 -10.76 33.27 22.35
CA CYS A 90 -10.51 31.84 22.22
C CYS A 90 -9.90 31.56 20.84
N SER A 91 -8.60 31.84 20.70
CA SER A 91 -7.82 31.42 19.55
C SER A 91 -7.79 29.90 19.50
N ILE A 92 -8.58 29.32 18.60
CA ILE A 92 -8.53 27.90 18.25
C ILE A 92 -7.06 27.59 17.93
N PRO A 93 -6.44 26.59 18.60
CA PRO A 93 -5.08 26.21 18.27
C PRO A 93 -5.07 25.61 16.87
N THR A 94 -4.59 26.36 15.89
CA THR A 94 -4.31 25.88 14.53
C THR A 94 -3.19 24.86 14.61
N VAL A 95 -3.57 23.59 14.79
CA VAL A 95 -2.67 22.45 14.65
C VAL A 95 -2.08 22.48 13.25
N SER A 96 -0.75 22.36 13.15
CA SER A 96 -0.06 22.36 11.86
C SER A 96 -0.34 21.06 11.11
N GLU A 97 -1.29 21.07 10.19
CA GLU A 97 -1.73 19.87 9.43
C GLU A 97 -0.64 19.34 8.49
N ASP A 98 0.33 20.18 8.09
CA ASP A 98 1.44 19.88 7.18
C ASP A 98 2.62 19.09 7.82
N LYS A 99 2.44 18.50 9.01
CA LYS A 99 3.54 17.83 9.71
C LYS A 99 3.73 16.37 9.29
N PHE A 100 4.74 16.12 8.47
CA PHE A 100 5.23 14.78 8.14
C PHE A 100 5.69 13.99 9.37
N SER A 101 5.46 12.68 9.33
CA SER A 101 6.05 11.70 10.26
C SER A 101 7.50 11.39 9.84
N TYR A 102 8.42 11.22 10.80
CA TYR A 102 9.84 10.95 10.55
C TYR A 102 10.39 9.80 11.40
N MET A 103 11.34 9.05 10.83
CA MET A 103 12.19 8.07 11.52
C MET A 103 13.66 8.41 11.22
N GLY A 104 14.31 9.10 12.16
CA GLY A 104 15.56 9.80 11.87
C GLY A 104 15.33 10.89 10.81
N ASP A 105 16.24 11.01 9.84
CA ASP A 105 16.12 11.97 8.74
C ASP A 105 15.04 11.60 7.69
N PHE A 106 14.49 10.38 7.75
CA PHE A 106 13.60 9.86 6.71
C PHE A 106 12.14 10.20 7.02
N ALA A 107 11.46 10.86 6.10
CA ALA A 107 10.00 10.99 6.17
C ALA A 107 9.35 9.62 5.98
N VAL A 108 8.19 9.39 6.58
CA VAL A 108 7.48 8.09 6.54
C VAL A 108 6.18 8.22 5.78
N VAL A 109 5.91 7.28 4.86
CA VAL A 109 4.65 7.16 4.12
C VAL A 109 4.22 5.69 4.01
N TYR A 110 2.91 5.46 3.98
CA TYR A 110 2.29 4.17 3.74
C TYR A 110 1.56 4.19 2.39
N THR A 111 1.67 3.12 1.60
CA THR A 111 1.10 3.04 0.24
C THR A 111 0.46 1.67 -0.03
N ASP A 112 -0.76 1.68 -0.56
CA ASP A 112 -1.58 0.50 -0.88
C ASP A 112 -2.23 0.64 -2.28
N GLY A 113 -2.40 -0.47 -2.98
CA GLY A 113 -3.00 -0.52 -4.31
C GLY A 113 -4.06 -1.59 -4.54
N CYS A 114 -5.25 -1.43 -3.95
CA CYS A 114 -6.35 -2.38 -4.16
C CYS A 114 -6.90 -2.47 -5.61
N CYS A 115 -7.43 -3.64 -5.98
CA CYS A 115 -8.24 -3.84 -7.20
C CYS A 115 -9.46 -4.76 -6.96
N SER A 116 -10.64 -4.15 -6.86
CA SER A 116 -11.91 -4.87 -6.85
C SER A 116 -12.18 -5.55 -8.19
N GLY A 117 -12.54 -6.84 -8.17
CA GLY A 117 -12.78 -7.62 -9.38
C GLY A 117 -11.54 -7.86 -10.25
N ASN A 118 -10.34 -7.81 -9.67
CA ASN A 118 -9.07 -8.03 -10.38
C ASN A 118 -9.11 -9.25 -11.34
N GLY A 119 -8.67 -9.05 -12.58
CA GLY A 119 -8.71 -10.08 -13.63
C GLY A 119 -10.10 -10.37 -14.24
N ARG A 120 -11.16 -9.63 -13.87
CA ARG A 120 -12.52 -9.79 -14.40
C ARG A 120 -12.98 -8.54 -15.16
N ASN A 121 -14.05 -8.70 -15.95
CA ASN A 121 -14.76 -7.57 -16.55
C ASN A 121 -15.24 -6.59 -15.48
N ARG A 122 -15.15 -5.28 -15.77
CA ARG A 122 -15.47 -4.18 -14.84
C ARG A 122 -14.61 -4.14 -13.55
N ALA A 123 -13.40 -4.67 -13.57
CA ALA A 123 -12.42 -4.45 -12.50
C ALA A 123 -12.24 -2.95 -12.21
N ARG A 124 -12.13 -2.56 -10.93
CA ARG A 124 -11.87 -1.17 -10.51
C ARG A 124 -10.74 -1.16 -9.50
N ALA A 125 -9.67 -0.46 -9.84
CA ALA A 125 -8.47 -0.32 -9.03
C ALA A 125 -8.29 1.13 -8.55
N GLY A 126 -7.72 1.29 -7.36
CA GLY A 126 -7.48 2.58 -6.73
C GLY A 126 -6.18 2.59 -5.95
N ILE A 127 -5.61 3.77 -5.74
CA ILE A 127 -4.35 3.98 -5.03
C ILE A 127 -4.60 4.75 -3.75
N GLY A 128 -3.94 4.30 -2.67
CA GLY A 128 -3.95 4.92 -1.36
C GLY A 128 -2.55 5.37 -0.96
N VAL A 129 -2.42 6.61 -0.50
CA VAL A 129 -1.17 7.14 0.07
C VAL A 129 -1.49 7.84 1.38
N TYR A 130 -0.83 7.45 2.47
CA TYR A 130 -1.08 7.94 3.82
C TYR A 130 0.20 8.39 4.51
N TRP A 131 0.21 9.65 4.94
CA TRP A 131 1.34 10.35 5.57
C TRP A 131 1.15 10.57 7.09
N GLY A 132 -0.09 10.53 7.56
CA GLY A 132 -0.47 10.72 8.96
C GLY A 132 -1.93 11.18 9.12
N PRO A 133 -2.49 11.20 10.34
CA PRO A 133 -3.88 11.60 10.58
C PRO A 133 -4.13 13.04 10.09
N GLY A 134 -5.16 13.23 9.26
CA GLY A 134 -5.55 14.56 8.73
C GLY A 134 -4.60 15.18 7.71
N HIS A 135 -3.43 14.59 7.42
CA HIS A 135 -2.39 15.21 6.60
C HIS A 135 -2.88 15.53 5.17
N PRO A 136 -2.67 16.75 4.63
CA PRO A 136 -3.33 17.21 3.40
C PRO A 136 -2.87 16.51 2.11
N LEU A 137 -1.76 15.77 2.15
CA LEU A 137 -1.29 14.93 1.03
C LEU A 137 -1.88 13.51 1.04
N ASN A 138 -2.67 13.13 2.06
CA ASN A 138 -3.36 11.85 2.09
C ASN A 138 -4.24 11.69 0.84
N THR A 139 -3.95 10.67 0.04
CA THR A 139 -4.51 10.55 -1.31
C THR A 139 -5.30 9.27 -1.46
N SER A 140 -6.50 9.44 -2.01
CA SER A 140 -7.37 8.40 -2.50
C SER A 140 -7.66 8.70 -3.97
N GLU A 141 -7.10 7.92 -4.89
CA GLU A 141 -7.21 8.19 -6.34
C GLU A 141 -7.61 6.95 -7.13
N ARG A 142 -8.32 7.17 -8.24
CA ARG A 142 -8.68 6.09 -9.17
C ARG A 142 -7.47 5.78 -10.04
N LEU A 143 -7.07 4.51 -10.15
CA LEU A 143 -5.97 4.12 -11.04
C LEU A 143 -6.36 4.42 -12.51
N PRO A 144 -5.56 5.18 -13.28
CA PRO A 144 -5.82 5.40 -14.71
C PRO A 144 -5.43 4.17 -15.56
N GLY A 145 -6.16 3.93 -16.65
CA GLY A 145 -5.86 2.87 -17.62
C GLY A 145 -6.17 1.45 -17.11
N ARG A 146 -5.26 0.49 -17.36
CA ARG A 146 -5.45 -0.94 -17.06
C ARG A 146 -5.70 -1.18 -15.56
N GLN A 147 -6.85 -1.77 -15.22
CA GLN A 147 -7.30 -1.99 -13.83
C GLN A 147 -6.79 -3.33 -13.28
N THR A 148 -5.65 -3.35 -12.58
CA THR A 148 -5.14 -4.53 -11.86
C THR A 148 -4.45 -4.15 -10.54
N ASN A 149 -4.41 -5.07 -9.57
CA ASN A 149 -3.76 -4.85 -8.26
C ASN A 149 -2.31 -4.40 -8.44
N GLN A 150 -1.49 -5.22 -9.13
CA GLN A 150 -0.06 -4.94 -9.37
C GLN A 150 0.23 -3.54 -9.94
N ARG A 151 -0.71 -2.93 -10.68
CA ARG A 151 -0.56 -1.55 -11.18
C ARG A 151 -0.90 -0.53 -10.12
N ALA A 152 -1.96 -0.74 -9.36
CA ALA A 152 -2.29 0.12 -8.23
C ALA A 152 -1.15 0.15 -7.21
N GLU A 153 -0.53 -0.99 -6.87
CA GLU A 153 0.60 -1.02 -5.93
C GLU A 153 1.78 -0.16 -6.39
N ILE A 154 2.15 -0.26 -7.68
CA ILE A 154 3.26 0.51 -8.25
C ILE A 154 2.88 1.99 -8.32
N HIS A 155 1.64 2.32 -8.72
CA HIS A 155 1.21 3.71 -8.89
C HIS A 155 0.96 4.43 -7.55
N ALA A 156 0.60 3.72 -6.48
CA ALA A 156 0.56 4.24 -5.13
C ALA A 156 1.97 4.66 -4.65
N ALA A 157 2.97 3.79 -4.87
CA ALA A 157 4.37 4.12 -4.60
C ALA A 157 4.89 5.29 -5.46
N CYS A 158 4.58 5.31 -6.77
CA CYS A 158 4.87 6.45 -7.64
C CYS A 158 4.28 7.76 -7.08
N LYS A 159 3.00 7.74 -6.69
CA LYS A 159 2.30 8.93 -6.18
C LYS A 159 2.92 9.46 -4.88
N ALA A 160 3.32 8.58 -3.97
CA ALA A 160 4.02 8.96 -2.74
C ALA A 160 5.38 9.62 -3.03
N ILE A 161 6.13 9.11 -4.01
CA ILE A 161 7.43 9.69 -4.42
C ILE A 161 7.23 11.04 -5.14
N GLU A 162 6.22 11.17 -5.99
CA GLU A 162 5.83 12.43 -6.63
C GLU A 162 5.49 13.52 -5.58
N GLN A 163 4.77 13.14 -4.52
CA GLN A 163 4.47 14.01 -3.38
C GLN A 163 5.72 14.35 -2.56
N ALA A 164 6.56 13.36 -2.22
CA ALA A 164 7.81 13.61 -1.51
C ALA A 164 8.68 14.64 -2.27
N LYS A 165 8.79 14.48 -3.59
CA LYS A 165 9.54 15.39 -4.46
C LYS A 165 8.92 16.79 -4.54
N SER A 166 7.59 16.94 -4.61
CA SER A 166 6.95 18.27 -4.58
C SER A 166 7.15 19.00 -3.25
N GLN A 167 7.37 18.26 -2.16
CA GLN A 167 7.68 18.76 -0.82
C GLN A 167 9.20 18.87 -0.56
N ASN A 168 10.02 18.67 -1.61
CA ASN A 168 11.48 18.67 -1.57
C ASN A 168 12.13 17.65 -0.60
N ILE A 169 11.39 16.64 -0.15
CA ILE A 169 11.88 15.55 0.70
C ILE A 169 12.90 14.73 -0.09
N LYS A 170 14.09 14.49 0.50
CA LYS A 170 15.19 13.74 -0.11
C LYS A 170 15.44 12.35 0.49
N LYS A 171 14.81 12.05 1.64
CA LYS A 171 14.93 10.79 2.38
C LYS A 171 13.53 10.30 2.76
N LEU A 172 13.16 9.12 2.30
CA LEU A 172 11.80 8.57 2.42
C LEU A 172 11.81 7.09 2.80
N ILE A 173 11.00 6.71 3.78
CA ILE A 173 10.63 5.31 4.06
C ILE A 173 9.24 5.08 3.47
N ILE A 174 9.14 4.12 2.54
CA ILE A 174 7.86 3.69 1.98
C ILE A 174 7.49 2.34 2.59
N TYR A 175 6.38 2.33 3.33
CA TYR A 175 5.73 1.11 3.81
C TYR A 175 4.67 0.61 2.82
N THR A 176 4.74 -0.66 2.46
CA THR A 176 3.77 -1.35 1.59
C THR A 176 3.82 -2.86 1.85
N ASP A 177 2.73 -3.58 1.60
CA ASP A 177 2.71 -5.05 1.62
C ASP A 177 3.07 -5.68 0.26
N SER A 178 3.09 -4.88 -0.81
CA SER A 178 3.45 -5.32 -2.16
C SER A 178 4.93 -5.66 -2.29
N LYS A 179 5.28 -6.90 -1.92
CA LYS A 179 6.56 -7.54 -2.26
C LYS A 179 6.83 -7.53 -3.77
N PHE A 180 5.80 -7.44 -4.61
CA PHE A 180 5.95 -7.32 -6.06
C PHE A 180 6.53 -5.96 -6.46
N THR A 181 6.02 -4.87 -5.88
CA THR A 181 6.57 -3.52 -6.09
C THR A 181 8.01 -3.46 -5.59
N ILE A 182 8.25 -3.91 -4.35
CA ILE A 182 9.59 -3.90 -3.71
C ILE A 182 10.58 -4.72 -4.53
N ASN A 183 10.36 -6.02 -4.72
CA ASN A 183 11.32 -6.88 -5.45
C ASN A 183 11.52 -6.41 -6.91
N GLY A 184 10.47 -5.83 -7.51
CA GLY A 184 10.55 -5.21 -8.84
C GLY A 184 11.59 -4.11 -8.87
N ILE A 185 11.41 -3.08 -8.05
CA ILE A 185 12.25 -1.89 -8.06
C ILE A 185 13.64 -2.12 -7.45
N THR A 186 13.79 -3.03 -6.48
CA THR A 186 15.09 -3.29 -5.80
C THR A 186 15.90 -4.42 -6.41
N SER A 187 15.38 -5.21 -7.36
CA SER A 187 16.07 -6.43 -7.83
C SER A 187 15.77 -6.88 -9.26
N TRP A 188 14.55 -6.64 -9.78
CA TRP A 188 14.20 -7.12 -11.14
C TRP A 188 14.45 -6.08 -12.23
N VAL A 189 14.21 -4.80 -11.95
CA VAL A 189 14.29 -3.71 -12.94
C VAL A 189 15.68 -3.56 -13.58
N ASP A 190 16.79 -3.75 -12.85
CA ASP A 190 18.14 -3.70 -13.44
C ASP A 190 18.41 -4.87 -14.42
N ASN A 191 17.92 -6.05 -14.09
CA ASN A 191 17.97 -7.22 -14.96
C ASN A 191 17.05 -7.06 -16.19
N TRP A 192 15.90 -6.38 -16.03
CA TRP A 192 14.99 -6.09 -17.14
C TRP A 192 15.52 -4.99 -18.07
N LYS A 193 16.15 -3.94 -17.54
CA LYS A 193 16.81 -2.90 -18.34
C LYS A 193 17.92 -3.49 -19.22
N THR A 194 18.67 -4.48 -18.71
CA THR A 194 19.76 -5.14 -19.46
C THR A 194 19.29 -6.26 -20.41
N ASN A 195 18.21 -6.99 -20.09
CA ASN A 195 17.73 -8.11 -20.92
C ASN A 195 16.66 -7.74 -21.98
N GLY A 196 16.34 -6.46 -22.14
CA GLY A 196 15.32 -5.99 -23.08
C GLY A 196 13.88 -6.17 -22.58
N TRP A 197 13.67 -6.09 -21.27
CA TRP A 197 12.38 -6.23 -20.58
C TRP A 197 11.68 -7.58 -20.80
N ARG A 198 12.44 -8.66 -20.61
CA ARG A 198 11.96 -10.04 -20.69
C ARG A 198 11.92 -10.73 -19.32
N THR A 199 10.93 -11.61 -19.15
CA THR A 199 10.82 -12.52 -18.01
C THR A 199 11.83 -13.68 -18.14
N SER A 200 12.03 -14.44 -17.06
CA SER A 200 12.79 -15.70 -17.10
C SER A 200 12.18 -16.76 -18.03
N SER A 201 10.87 -16.67 -18.31
CA SER A 201 10.16 -17.46 -19.32
C SER A 201 10.25 -16.90 -20.76
N GLY A 202 11.07 -15.86 -20.99
CA GLY A 202 11.33 -15.27 -22.31
C GLY A 202 10.26 -14.31 -22.84
N GLY A 203 9.07 -14.26 -22.20
CA GLY A 203 7.98 -13.33 -22.53
C GLY A 203 8.28 -11.88 -22.11
N SER A 204 7.47 -10.92 -22.57
CA SER A 204 7.64 -9.50 -22.22
C SER A 204 7.12 -9.20 -20.80
N VAL A 205 7.77 -8.27 -20.09
CA VAL A 205 7.35 -7.84 -18.74
C VAL A 205 6.06 -7.02 -18.81
N ILE A 206 4.95 -7.57 -18.30
CA ILE A 206 3.59 -7.01 -18.40
C ILE A 206 3.46 -5.62 -17.76
N ASN A 207 4.23 -5.34 -16.71
CA ASN A 207 4.25 -4.07 -15.97
C ASN A 207 5.45 -3.18 -16.33
N LYS A 208 6.06 -3.35 -17.52
CA LYS A 208 7.20 -2.56 -17.98
C LYS A 208 7.00 -1.06 -17.77
N GLU A 209 5.94 -0.48 -18.36
CA GLU A 209 5.65 0.96 -18.30
C GLU A 209 5.48 1.48 -16.87
N ASP A 210 4.87 0.67 -16.01
CA ASP A 210 4.64 1.01 -14.60
C ASP A 210 5.97 1.07 -13.82
N PHE A 211 6.86 0.09 -14.05
CA PHE A 211 8.19 0.06 -13.44
C PHE A 211 9.17 1.06 -14.07
N GLU A 212 9.05 1.40 -15.36
CA GLU A 212 9.82 2.47 -15.98
C GLU A 212 9.45 3.84 -15.42
N ARG A 213 8.17 4.08 -15.07
CA ARG A 213 7.79 5.28 -14.30
C ARG A 213 8.45 5.27 -12.91
N LEU A 214 8.37 4.15 -12.19
CA LEU A 214 8.92 4.05 -10.83
C LEU A 214 10.45 4.20 -10.79
N ASP A 215 11.19 3.56 -11.70
CA ASP A 215 12.65 3.70 -11.86
C ASP A 215 13.06 5.16 -12.07
N ASN A 216 12.30 5.90 -12.89
CA ASN A 216 12.55 7.33 -13.11
C ASN A 216 12.18 8.20 -11.90
N LEU A 217 11.19 7.81 -11.10
CA LEU A 217 10.82 8.55 -9.89
C LEU A 217 11.77 8.31 -8.71
N VAL A 218 12.38 7.12 -8.60
CA VAL A 218 13.35 6.78 -7.53
C VAL A 218 14.69 7.53 -7.67
N LYS A 219 15.02 8.05 -8.86
CA LYS A 219 16.22 8.88 -9.06
C LYS A 219 16.15 10.16 -8.20
N ASP A 220 17.28 10.63 -7.70
CA ASP A 220 17.40 11.88 -6.91
C ASP A 220 16.63 11.91 -5.57
N ILE A 221 16.26 10.74 -5.02
CA ILE A 221 15.66 10.58 -3.70
C ILE A 221 16.15 9.27 -3.05
N GLU A 222 16.56 9.32 -1.77
CA GLU A 222 16.99 8.16 -1.01
C GLU A 222 15.76 7.44 -0.41
N ILE A 223 15.43 6.26 -0.93
CA ILE A 223 14.22 5.50 -0.53
C ILE A 223 14.60 4.21 0.18
N GLN A 224 14.05 4.01 1.38
CA GLN A 224 14.03 2.73 2.08
C GLN A 224 12.68 2.04 1.85
N TRP A 225 12.70 0.82 1.32
CA TRP A 225 11.51 0.03 1.03
C TRP A 225 11.23 -0.95 2.17
N MET A 226 10.13 -0.72 2.89
CA MET A 226 9.78 -1.48 4.09
C MET A 226 8.53 -2.34 3.85
N HIS A 227 8.73 -3.65 3.73
CA HIS A 227 7.61 -4.59 3.66
C HIS A 227 6.92 -4.73 5.02
N ILE A 228 5.60 -4.56 5.06
CA ILE A 228 4.74 -4.92 6.20
C ILE A 228 3.63 -5.88 5.74
N PRO A 229 3.12 -6.81 6.58
CA PRO A 229 2.03 -7.68 6.17
C PRO A 229 0.70 -6.92 6.05
N GLY A 230 0.01 -7.08 4.93
CA GLY A 230 -1.35 -6.57 4.73
C GLY A 230 -2.34 -7.17 5.74
N HIS A 231 -3.34 -6.37 6.13
CA HIS A 231 -4.43 -6.74 7.06
C HIS A 231 -3.96 -7.27 8.43
N ALA A 232 -2.84 -6.77 8.95
CA ALA A 232 -2.22 -7.25 10.20
C ALA A 232 -2.23 -6.22 11.38
N GLY A 233 -3.18 -5.27 11.42
CA GLY A 233 -3.32 -4.32 12.52
C GLY A 233 -2.39 -3.10 12.45
N PHE A 234 -1.64 -2.93 11.35
CA PHE A 234 -0.78 -1.77 11.14
C PHE A 234 -1.61 -0.58 10.64
N GLN A 235 -2.05 0.27 11.56
CA GLN A 235 -2.95 1.42 11.31
C GLN A 235 -2.59 2.24 10.05
N GLY A 236 -1.29 2.50 9.79
CA GLY A 236 -0.86 3.25 8.60
C GLY A 236 -1.14 2.53 7.26
N ASN A 237 -1.06 1.19 7.24
CA ASN A 237 -1.43 0.38 6.07
C ASN A 237 -2.94 0.23 5.95
N GLU A 238 -3.66 0.18 7.07
CA GLU A 238 -5.13 0.06 7.08
C GLU A 238 -5.79 1.37 6.60
N GLU A 239 -5.21 2.53 6.93
CA GLU A 239 -5.60 3.82 6.35
C GLU A 239 -5.21 3.94 4.87
N ALA A 240 -4.07 3.39 4.44
CA ALA A 240 -3.71 3.33 3.03
C ALA A 240 -4.70 2.45 2.22
N ASP A 241 -5.02 1.25 2.71
CA ASP A 241 -6.02 0.34 2.13
C ASP A 241 -7.42 1.00 2.07
N ARG A 242 -7.84 1.69 3.12
CA ARG A 242 -9.09 2.48 3.14
C ARG A 242 -9.11 3.52 2.02
N LEU A 243 -8.04 4.31 1.89
CA LEU A 243 -7.90 5.34 0.85
C LEU A 243 -7.86 4.71 -0.56
N ALA A 244 -7.21 3.57 -0.74
CA ALA A 244 -7.17 2.84 -2.00
C ALA A 244 -8.55 2.32 -2.42
N ARG A 245 -9.33 1.77 -1.48
CA ARG A 245 -10.72 1.31 -1.71
C ARG A 245 -11.64 2.48 -2.07
N GLU A 246 -11.52 3.61 -1.37
CA GLU A 246 -12.19 4.85 -1.74
C GLU A 246 -11.79 5.32 -3.14
N GLY A 247 -10.52 5.14 -3.52
CA GLY A 247 -9.99 5.46 -4.85
C GLY A 247 -10.61 4.61 -5.96
N ALA A 248 -10.77 3.31 -5.73
CA ALA A 248 -11.44 2.40 -6.66
C ALA A 248 -12.92 2.77 -6.88
N CYS A 249 -13.58 3.30 -5.84
CA CYS A 249 -14.97 3.78 -5.86
C CYS A 249 -15.16 5.10 -6.63
N LYS A 250 -14.11 5.90 -6.85
CA LYS A 250 -14.17 7.13 -7.65
C LYS A 250 -14.43 6.83 -9.15
N PRO A 251 -15.05 7.77 -9.91
CA PRO A 251 -15.19 7.66 -11.35
C PRO A 251 -13.82 7.52 -12.03
N GLN A 252 -13.82 7.10 -13.29
CA GLN A 252 -12.59 7.07 -14.08
C GLN A 252 -12.36 8.45 -14.70
N CYS A 253 -11.13 8.95 -14.55
CA CYS A 253 -10.61 10.14 -15.23
C CYS A 253 -10.27 9.83 -16.69
#